data_AF-A0A9Q1CS65-F1
#
_entry.id   AF-A0A9Q1CS65-F1
#
_cell.length_a   1.000
_cell.length_b   1.000
_cell.length_c   1.000
_cell.angle_alpha   90.00
_cell.angle_beta   90.00
_cell.angle_gamma   90.00
#
_symmetry.space_group_name_H-M   'P 1'
#
loop_
_entity.id
_entity.type
_entity.pdbx_description
1 polymer ?
#
loop_
_entity_poly.entity_id
_entity_poly.type
_entity_poly.pdbx_seq_one_letter_code
_entity_poly.pdbx_strand_id
1 'polypeptide(L)'
;MRRHMEKAHKEEHDVKVALAMTDEKKKQAYFNRLRLKGNHYHNVRVLQTGTGQLLVLRRPKEGQAHSTEDYTPCPDCLGYVYKRDLWKHRQVCIAAGQDESKKNSTGRKMHFAESQRILNASVKKMTPTCDLQTYVLPVMVNDNIKITAKNDATIISYGKGILDRVGKQKGAYVSTKMREVSRFLMVMKVQDPNVTQLSDVFDPSKFETVIASVKEVCDYSRQDKDSNPGVFKTPSLALKLGYSLKACAEIVKGQAIINDDQTTVEKVDKFLFLHQCKHSGYSARVSSHALKTLYNKKASQPDVLPVTSDLLKLRKYLSEEIQKHTLSLLRDPNTDSHFGLSSATAARMILFNKRRGGEAMKVTIEAYRQREWEQNRSK
;
A
#
# COMPACT_ATOMS: atom_id res chain seq x y z
N MET A 1 -16.80 -40.68 -1.24
CA MET A 1 -16.30 -39.81 -0.14
C MET A 1 -17.02 -40.06 1.18
N ARG A 2 -18.34 -39.80 1.30
CA ARG A 2 -19.08 -40.03 2.57
C ARG A 2 -18.93 -41.44 3.13
N ARG A 3 -19.19 -42.47 2.32
CA ARG A 3 -18.96 -43.90 2.68
C ARG A 3 -17.52 -44.21 3.10
N HIS A 4 -16.53 -43.48 2.59
CA HIS A 4 -15.13 -43.66 2.96
C HIS A 4 -14.82 -43.00 4.30
N MET A 5 -15.31 -41.77 4.52
CA MET A 5 -15.20 -41.08 5.81
C MET A 5 -15.90 -41.87 6.93
N GLU A 6 -17.08 -42.43 6.64
CA GLU A 6 -17.83 -43.30 7.54
C GLU A 6 -17.09 -44.59 7.93
N LYS A 7 -16.31 -45.17 7.01
CA LYS A 7 -15.62 -46.45 7.23
C LYS A 7 -14.20 -46.29 7.79
N ALA A 8 -13.43 -45.35 7.26
CA ALA A 8 -12.01 -45.20 7.54
C ALA A 8 -11.69 -44.09 8.56
N HIS A 9 -12.58 -43.10 8.71
CA HIS A 9 -12.35 -41.91 9.55
C HIS A 9 -13.46 -41.70 10.58
N LYS A 10 -14.15 -42.77 11.00
CA LYS A 10 -15.25 -42.71 11.99
C LYS A 10 -14.82 -42.10 13.33
N GLU A 11 -13.53 -42.19 13.66
CA GLU A 11 -13.00 -41.72 14.94
C GLU A 11 -12.69 -40.22 14.97
N GLU A 12 -12.60 -39.58 13.81
CA GLU A 12 -12.31 -38.14 13.67
C GLU A 12 -13.46 -37.29 14.19
N HIS A 13 -13.14 -36.26 14.98
CA HIS A 13 -14.13 -35.40 15.65
C HIS A 13 -15.17 -34.83 14.67
N ASP A 14 -14.71 -34.25 13.57
CA ASP A 14 -15.57 -33.67 12.53
C ASP A 14 -16.52 -34.72 11.90
N VAL A 15 -16.08 -35.97 11.76
CA VAL A 15 -16.89 -37.06 11.20
C VAL A 15 -17.90 -37.55 12.24
N LYS A 16 -17.52 -37.68 13.52
CA LYS A 16 -18.44 -38.01 14.62
C LYS A 16 -19.59 -37.02 14.73
N VAL A 17 -19.28 -35.71 14.67
CA VAL A 17 -20.27 -34.64 14.68
C VAL A 17 -21.27 -34.80 13.53
N ALA A 18 -20.78 -35.10 12.32
CA ALA A 18 -21.65 -35.35 11.16
C ALA A 18 -22.52 -36.62 11.32
N LEU A 19 -21.98 -37.67 11.92
CA LEU A 19 -22.69 -38.95 12.10
C LEU A 19 -23.80 -38.85 13.15
N ALA A 20 -23.62 -38.03 14.17
CA ALA A 20 -24.60 -37.77 15.23
C ALA A 20 -25.80 -36.91 14.76
N MET A 21 -25.74 -36.30 13.57
CA MET A 21 -26.86 -35.54 13.02
C MET A 21 -27.99 -36.45 12.56
N THR A 22 -29.22 -36.19 13.04
CA THR A 22 -30.43 -36.91 12.69
C THR A 22 -31.07 -36.42 11.39
N ASP A 23 -30.92 -35.13 11.06
CA ASP A 23 -31.41 -34.54 9.82
C ASP A 23 -30.44 -34.83 8.66
N GLU A 24 -30.90 -35.65 7.72
CA GLU A 24 -30.12 -36.11 6.57
C GLU A 24 -29.66 -34.97 5.64
N LYS A 25 -30.43 -33.89 5.53
CA LYS A 25 -30.05 -32.71 4.71
C LYS A 25 -28.91 -31.96 5.38
N LYS A 26 -28.96 -31.76 6.70
CA LYS A 26 -27.89 -31.12 7.47
C LYS A 26 -26.63 -31.97 7.49
N LYS A 27 -26.79 -33.29 7.63
CA LYS A 27 -25.70 -34.28 7.56
C LYS A 27 -24.98 -34.21 6.22
N GLN A 28 -25.73 -34.22 5.11
CA GLN A 28 -25.15 -34.12 3.76
C GLN A 28 -24.43 -32.78 3.54
N ALA A 29 -24.99 -31.67 4.03
CA ALA A 29 -24.36 -30.36 3.96
C ALA A 29 -23.04 -30.31 4.75
N TYR A 30 -23.00 -30.94 5.93
CA TYR A 30 -21.79 -31.03 6.76
C TYR A 30 -20.68 -31.84 6.06
N PHE A 31 -21.00 -33.01 5.52
CA PHE A 31 -20.03 -33.79 4.74
C PHE A 31 -19.52 -33.04 3.51
N ASN A 32 -20.37 -32.26 2.83
CA ASN A 32 -19.93 -31.42 1.74
C ASN A 32 -18.97 -30.32 2.21
N ARG A 33 -19.19 -29.72 3.39
CA ARG A 33 -18.26 -28.75 3.99
C ARG A 33 -16.91 -29.40 4.32
N LEU A 34 -16.88 -30.62 4.85
CA LEU A 34 -15.63 -31.37 5.06
C LEU A 34 -14.89 -31.63 3.75
N ARG A 35 -15.63 -31.96 2.68
CA ARG A 35 -15.05 -32.09 1.34
C ARG A 35 -14.40 -30.80 0.87
N LEU A 36 -15.09 -29.67 0.98
CA LEU A 36 -14.55 -28.38 0.54
C LEU A 36 -13.36 -27.93 1.37
N LYS A 37 -13.33 -28.24 2.67
CA LYS A 37 -12.17 -28.04 3.55
C LYS A 37 -10.96 -28.86 3.05
N GLY A 38 -11.16 -30.13 2.72
CA GLY A 38 -10.13 -30.98 2.10
C GLY A 38 -9.64 -30.43 0.76
N ASN A 39 -10.55 -30.03 -0.13
CA ASN A 39 -10.21 -29.42 -1.41
C ASN A 39 -9.43 -28.11 -1.24
N HIS A 40 -9.76 -27.31 -0.23
CA HIS A 40 -9.02 -26.09 0.09
C HIS A 40 -7.57 -26.39 0.45
N TYR A 41 -7.31 -27.39 1.30
CA TYR A 41 -5.93 -27.79 1.63
C TYR A 41 -5.14 -28.29 0.40
N HIS A 42 -5.79 -29.07 -0.47
CA HIS A 42 -5.19 -29.48 -1.75
C HIS A 42 -4.86 -28.26 -2.63
N ASN A 43 -5.82 -27.35 -2.82
CA ASN A 43 -5.63 -26.16 -3.64
C ASN A 43 -4.54 -25.25 -3.08
N VAL A 44 -4.47 -25.10 -1.76
CA VAL A 44 -3.39 -24.36 -1.09
C VAL A 44 -2.04 -24.98 -1.42
N ARG A 45 -1.91 -26.31 -1.39
CA ARG A 45 -0.69 -27.01 -1.79
C ARG A 45 -0.33 -26.74 -3.24
N VAL A 46 -1.28 -26.88 -4.17
CA VAL A 46 -1.09 -26.59 -5.60
C VAL A 46 -0.62 -25.15 -5.82
N LEU A 47 -1.19 -24.18 -5.10
CA LEU A 47 -0.78 -22.78 -5.17
C LEU A 47 0.61 -22.52 -4.57
N GLN A 48 1.02 -23.29 -3.55
CA GLN A 48 2.35 -23.19 -2.95
C GLN A 48 3.43 -23.80 -3.84
N THR A 49 3.18 -24.99 -4.41
CA THR A 49 4.14 -25.75 -5.20
C THR A 49 4.16 -25.36 -6.68
N GLY A 50 3.08 -24.73 -7.17
CA GLY A 50 2.91 -24.45 -8.60
C GLY A 50 2.63 -25.68 -9.45
N THR A 51 2.41 -26.85 -8.82
CA THR A 51 2.24 -28.14 -9.49
C THR A 51 0.86 -28.72 -9.22
N GLY A 52 0.20 -29.21 -10.27
CA GLY A 52 -1.13 -29.80 -10.21
C GLY A 52 -2.25 -28.85 -10.66
N GLN A 53 -3.50 -29.27 -10.45
CA GLN A 53 -4.70 -28.54 -10.86
C GLN A 53 -5.56 -28.16 -9.65
N LEU A 54 -6.18 -26.99 -9.71
CA LEU A 54 -7.13 -26.54 -8.70
C LEU A 54 -8.45 -27.30 -8.81
N LEU A 55 -8.95 -27.76 -7.66
CA LEU A 55 -10.28 -28.29 -7.48
C LEU A 55 -11.27 -27.13 -7.28
N VAL A 56 -11.93 -26.74 -8.36
CA VAL A 56 -12.91 -25.64 -8.40
C VAL A 56 -14.34 -26.18 -8.35
N LEU A 57 -15.28 -25.39 -7.81
CA LEU A 57 -16.69 -25.78 -7.72
C LEU A 57 -17.37 -25.92 -9.08
N ARG A 58 -16.99 -25.07 -10.03
CA ARG A 58 -17.51 -25.07 -11.40
C ARG A 58 -16.33 -25.03 -12.36
N ARG A 59 -16.20 -26.06 -13.18
CA ARG A 59 -15.18 -26.10 -14.23
C ARG A 59 -15.50 -25.04 -15.30
N PRO A 60 -14.48 -24.38 -15.88
CA PRO A 60 -14.67 -23.51 -17.02
C PRO A 60 -15.27 -24.28 -18.20
N LYS A 61 -15.99 -23.57 -19.08
CA LYS A 61 -16.49 -24.17 -20.32
C LYS A 61 -15.31 -24.43 -21.27
N GLU A 62 -15.50 -25.38 -22.17
CA GLU A 62 -14.55 -25.69 -23.23
C GLU A 62 -14.23 -24.41 -24.03
N GLY A 63 -12.93 -24.09 -24.19
CA GLY A 63 -12.46 -22.84 -24.81
C GLY A 63 -12.22 -21.65 -23.86
N GLN A 64 -12.53 -21.75 -22.56
CA GLN A 64 -12.18 -20.72 -21.56
C GLN A 64 -10.91 -21.09 -20.81
N ALA A 65 -9.78 -20.48 -21.18
CA ALA A 65 -8.55 -20.57 -20.40
C ALA A 65 -8.63 -19.64 -19.18
N HIS A 66 -8.54 -20.21 -17.99
CA HIS A 66 -8.43 -19.47 -16.73
C HIS A 66 -7.16 -19.88 -16.00
N SER A 67 -6.41 -18.89 -15.52
CA SER A 67 -5.23 -19.12 -14.69
C SER A 67 -5.64 -19.60 -13.30
N THR A 68 -4.74 -20.27 -12.57
CA THR A 68 -4.93 -20.58 -11.15
C THR A 68 -5.19 -19.32 -10.33
N GLU A 69 -4.60 -18.20 -10.73
CA GLU A 69 -4.78 -16.88 -10.10
C GLU A 69 -6.18 -16.31 -10.30
N ASP A 70 -7.00 -16.82 -11.21
CA ASP A 70 -8.35 -16.32 -11.46
C ASP A 70 -9.39 -16.86 -10.45
N TYR A 71 -8.99 -17.82 -9.62
CA TYR A 71 -9.85 -18.47 -8.63
C TYR A 71 -9.54 -18.00 -7.21
N THR A 72 -10.53 -18.11 -6.33
CA THR A 72 -10.42 -17.69 -4.93
C THR A 72 -11.38 -18.51 -4.04
N PRO A 73 -11.04 -18.83 -2.79
CA PRO A 73 -11.92 -19.59 -1.90
C PRO A 73 -13.09 -18.74 -1.40
N CYS A 74 -14.29 -19.31 -1.36
CA CYS A 74 -15.43 -18.69 -0.69
C CYS A 74 -15.18 -18.61 0.83
N PRO A 75 -15.39 -17.45 1.48
CA PRO A 75 -15.21 -17.32 2.92
C PRO A 75 -16.07 -18.26 3.76
N ASP A 76 -17.28 -18.57 3.29
CA ASP A 76 -18.24 -19.33 4.08
C ASP A 76 -18.10 -20.86 3.88
N CYS A 77 -17.78 -21.31 2.66
CA CYS A 77 -17.72 -22.75 2.32
C CYS A 77 -16.34 -23.28 1.93
N LEU A 78 -15.34 -22.41 1.75
CA LEU A 78 -13.98 -22.73 1.26
C LEU A 78 -13.91 -23.33 -0.16
N GLY A 79 -15.03 -23.43 -0.87
CA GLY A 79 -15.05 -23.85 -2.28
C GLY A 79 -14.43 -22.78 -3.19
N TYR A 80 -13.57 -23.21 -4.13
CA TYR A 80 -12.91 -22.30 -5.07
C TYR A 80 -13.85 -21.94 -6.22
N VAL A 81 -14.00 -20.63 -6.44
CA VAL A 81 -14.84 -20.04 -7.48
C VAL A 81 -14.06 -19.00 -8.26
N TYR A 82 -14.52 -18.72 -9.49
CA TYR A 82 -13.95 -17.64 -10.29
C TYR A 82 -14.15 -16.30 -9.57
N LYS A 83 -13.09 -15.50 -9.45
CA LYS A 83 -13.08 -14.26 -8.66
C LYS A 83 -14.23 -13.32 -8.99
N ARG A 84 -14.61 -13.23 -10.27
CA ARG A 84 -15.70 -12.34 -10.72
C ARG A 84 -17.09 -12.84 -10.33
N ASP A 85 -17.25 -14.13 -10.04
CA ASP A 85 -18.51 -14.79 -9.69
C ASP A 85 -18.64 -15.12 -8.20
N LEU A 86 -17.63 -14.79 -7.37
CA LEU A 86 -17.67 -15.02 -5.92
C LEU A 86 -18.93 -14.43 -5.26
N TRP A 87 -19.33 -13.23 -5.67
CA TRP A 87 -20.54 -12.59 -5.15
C TRP A 87 -21.82 -13.37 -5.51
N LYS A 88 -21.93 -13.91 -6.73
CA LYS A 88 -23.07 -14.73 -7.16
C LYS A 88 -23.14 -16.02 -6.37
N HIS A 89 -21.98 -16.67 -6.18
CA HIS A 89 -21.90 -17.89 -5.39
C HIS A 89 -22.35 -17.66 -3.95
N ARG A 90 -21.93 -16.55 -3.32
CA ARG A 90 -22.25 -16.26 -1.92
C ARG A 90 -23.75 -16.09 -1.68
N GLN A 91 -24.49 -15.56 -2.65
CA GLN A 91 -25.97 -15.43 -2.57
C GLN A 91 -26.70 -16.77 -2.48
N VAL A 92 -26.11 -17.84 -3.02
CA VAL A 92 -26.68 -19.21 -3.02
C VAL A 92 -25.84 -20.20 -2.20
N CYS A 93 -24.90 -19.69 -1.40
CA CYS A 93 -23.97 -20.53 -0.66
C CYS A 93 -24.66 -21.15 0.56
N ILE A 94 -24.82 -22.48 0.54
CA ILE A 94 -25.46 -23.25 1.62
C ILE A 94 -24.78 -23.01 2.99
N ALA A 95 -23.48 -22.75 3.00
CA ALA A 95 -22.70 -22.55 4.23
C ALA A 95 -22.76 -21.10 4.78
N ALA A 96 -23.31 -20.13 4.04
CA ALA A 96 -23.39 -18.74 4.48
C ALA A 96 -24.43 -18.51 5.59
N GLY A 97 -25.28 -19.50 5.88
CA GLY A 97 -26.36 -19.40 6.87
C GLY A 97 -27.52 -18.49 6.40
N GLN A 98 -28.70 -18.67 6.99
CA GLN A 98 -29.87 -17.81 6.75
C GLN A 98 -29.76 -16.46 7.49
N ASP A 99 -28.55 -15.93 7.67
CA ASP A 99 -28.32 -14.68 8.34
C ASP A 99 -28.55 -13.54 7.33
N GLU A 100 -29.77 -13.00 7.31
CA GLU A 100 -30.22 -11.90 6.43
C GLU A 100 -29.25 -10.70 6.47
N SER A 101 -28.56 -10.49 7.60
CA SER A 101 -27.54 -9.45 7.78
C SER A 101 -26.31 -9.59 6.87
N LYS A 102 -25.95 -10.82 6.46
CA LYS A 102 -24.79 -11.12 5.59
C LYS A 102 -25.13 -11.20 4.10
N LYS A 103 -26.40 -11.37 3.75
CA LYS A 103 -26.88 -11.33 2.35
C LYS A 103 -26.86 -9.91 1.78
N ASN A 104 -27.10 -8.92 2.63
CA ASN A 104 -27.17 -7.49 2.30
C ASN A 104 -25.86 -6.71 2.47
N SER A 105 -24.73 -7.37 2.80
CA SER A 105 -23.45 -6.67 2.94
C SER A 105 -22.98 -6.15 1.58
N THR A 106 -23.14 -4.86 1.40
CA THR A 106 -22.88 -4.09 0.19
C THR A 106 -21.38 -4.08 -0.14
N GLY A 107 -20.98 -4.90 -1.11
CA GLY A 107 -19.76 -4.62 -1.89
C GLY A 107 -18.98 -5.84 -2.31
N ARG A 108 -18.92 -6.07 -3.64
CA ARG A 108 -18.01 -7.01 -4.32
C ARG A 108 -16.56 -6.96 -3.79
N LYS A 109 -16.13 -5.78 -3.32
CA LYS A 109 -14.82 -5.51 -2.71
C LYS A 109 -14.63 -6.17 -1.34
N MET A 110 -15.66 -6.23 -0.49
CA MET A 110 -15.55 -6.82 0.85
C MET A 110 -15.42 -8.34 0.81
N HIS A 111 -16.25 -9.03 0.02
CA HIS A 111 -16.16 -10.50 -0.15
C HIS A 111 -14.81 -10.93 -0.71
N PHE A 112 -14.26 -10.15 -1.65
CA PHE A 112 -12.95 -10.41 -2.20
C PHE A 112 -11.85 -10.20 -1.14
N ALA A 113 -11.94 -9.14 -0.33
CA ALA A 113 -10.98 -8.89 0.75
C ALA A 113 -10.96 -10.04 1.79
N GLU A 114 -12.12 -10.55 2.17
CA GLU A 114 -12.24 -11.68 3.10
C GLU A 114 -11.66 -12.97 2.52
N SER A 115 -11.97 -13.26 1.25
CA SER A 115 -11.38 -14.38 0.51
C SER A 115 -9.86 -14.29 0.43
N GLN A 116 -9.32 -13.09 0.17
CA GLN A 116 -7.88 -12.84 0.14
C GLN A 116 -7.22 -13.03 1.52
N ARG A 117 -7.90 -12.69 2.63
CA ARG A 117 -7.37 -12.97 3.97
C ARG A 117 -7.18 -14.47 4.20
N ILE A 118 -8.16 -15.29 3.81
CA ILE A 118 -8.08 -16.75 3.94
C ILE A 118 -6.96 -17.31 3.07
N LEU A 119 -6.85 -16.85 1.82
CA LEU A 119 -5.81 -17.31 0.91
C LEU A 119 -4.42 -16.92 1.41
N ASN A 120 -4.23 -15.67 1.85
CA ASN A 120 -2.95 -15.20 2.38
C ASN A 120 -2.56 -15.91 3.68
N ALA A 121 -3.53 -16.25 4.53
CA ALA A 121 -3.28 -17.04 5.73
C ALA A 121 -2.89 -18.50 5.40
N SER A 122 -3.53 -19.08 4.38
CA SER A 122 -3.38 -20.50 4.05
C SER A 122 -2.18 -20.79 3.13
N VAL A 123 -1.95 -19.94 2.13
CA VAL A 123 -0.88 -20.07 1.12
C VAL A 123 0.41 -19.44 1.63
N LYS A 124 0.62 -19.33 2.95
CA LYS A 124 1.93 -18.95 3.51
C LYS A 124 2.98 -19.89 2.93
N LYS A 125 3.70 -19.43 1.91
CA LYS A 125 5.05 -19.92 1.65
C LYS A 125 5.79 -19.64 2.94
N MET A 126 6.48 -20.65 3.44
CA MET A 126 7.50 -20.49 4.47
C MET A 126 8.71 -19.79 3.83
N THR A 127 8.46 -18.59 3.31
CA THR A 127 9.45 -17.55 3.06
C THR A 127 9.10 -16.48 4.09
N PRO A 128 10.05 -15.97 4.88
CA PRO A 128 9.75 -14.88 5.80
C PRO A 128 9.05 -13.78 5.00
N THR A 129 7.76 -13.56 5.29
CA THR A 129 7.00 -12.46 4.69
C THR A 129 7.75 -11.21 5.08
N CYS A 130 8.53 -10.66 4.16
CA CYS A 130 9.32 -9.47 4.46
C CYS A 130 8.35 -8.37 4.90
N ASP A 131 8.78 -7.50 5.81
CA ASP A 131 7.94 -6.43 6.37
C ASP A 131 7.22 -5.62 5.26
N LEU A 132 7.81 -5.54 4.08
CA LEU A 132 7.23 -4.91 2.90
C LEU A 132 5.94 -5.61 2.41
N GLN A 133 5.86 -6.94 2.41
CA GLN A 133 4.65 -7.69 2.05
C GLN A 133 3.51 -7.53 3.06
N THR A 134 3.86 -7.34 4.34
CA THR A 134 2.88 -7.23 5.43
C THR A 134 2.36 -5.80 5.59
N TYR A 135 3.25 -4.80 5.54
CA TYR A 135 2.92 -3.43 5.93
C TYR A 135 2.79 -2.45 4.76
N VAL A 136 3.40 -2.74 3.60
CA VAL A 136 3.46 -1.79 2.47
C VAL A 136 2.56 -2.23 1.31
N LEU A 137 2.75 -3.46 0.80
CA LEU A 137 2.02 -3.96 -0.36
C LEU A 137 0.50 -4.03 -0.17
N PRO A 138 -0.06 -4.32 1.03
CA PRO A 138 -1.52 -4.34 1.20
C PRO A 138 -2.16 -2.95 1.09
N VAL A 139 -1.46 -1.90 1.52
CA VAL A 139 -1.92 -0.51 1.45
C VAL A 139 -1.78 0.07 0.04
N MET A 140 -0.90 -0.51 -0.77
CA MET A 140 -0.66 -0.09 -2.15
C MET A 140 -1.88 -0.39 -3.06
N VAL A 141 -2.33 0.61 -3.81
CA VAL A 141 -3.41 0.48 -4.81
C VAL A 141 -3.09 -0.63 -5.82
N ASN A 142 -4.08 -1.46 -6.14
CA ASN A 142 -3.93 -2.57 -7.10
C ASN A 142 -4.03 -2.07 -8.55
N ASP A 143 -2.88 -1.71 -9.13
CA ASP A 143 -2.74 -1.29 -10.52
C ASP A 143 -1.41 -1.77 -11.11
N ASN A 144 -1.16 -1.44 -12.38
CA ASN A 144 0.07 -1.81 -13.08
C ASN A 144 1.33 -1.32 -12.35
N ILE A 145 1.26 -0.17 -11.67
CA ILE A 145 2.36 0.39 -10.88
C ILE A 145 2.73 -0.57 -9.74
N LYS A 146 1.73 -1.14 -9.04
CA LYS A 146 1.98 -2.14 -7.99
C LYS A 146 2.60 -3.42 -8.55
N ILE A 147 2.18 -3.85 -9.74
CA ILE A 147 2.75 -5.02 -10.40
C ILE A 147 4.24 -4.77 -10.71
N THR A 148 4.55 -3.63 -11.32
CA THR A 148 5.94 -3.20 -11.57
C THR A 148 6.75 -3.15 -10.29
N ALA A 149 6.21 -2.54 -9.23
CA ALA A 149 6.89 -2.43 -7.94
C ALA A 149 7.21 -3.78 -7.28
N LYS A 150 6.36 -4.79 -7.48
CA LYS A 150 6.53 -6.14 -6.92
C LYS A 150 7.51 -7.00 -7.71
N ASN A 151 7.64 -6.76 -9.01
CA ASN A 151 8.45 -7.59 -9.90
C ASN A 151 9.89 -7.06 -10.04
N ASP A 152 10.18 -5.85 -9.56
CA ASP A 152 11.48 -5.23 -9.63
C ASP A 152 12.27 -5.37 -8.30
N ALA A 153 13.42 -6.02 -8.36
CA ALA A 153 14.24 -6.31 -7.17
C ALA A 153 14.80 -5.03 -6.53
N THR A 154 15.25 -4.07 -7.33
CA THR A 154 15.82 -2.80 -6.83
C THR A 154 14.75 -1.96 -6.14
N ILE A 155 13.53 -1.89 -6.70
CA ILE A 155 12.41 -1.15 -6.08
C ILE A 155 12.00 -1.80 -4.76
N ILE A 156 12.01 -3.13 -4.67
CA ILE A 156 11.77 -3.84 -3.41
C ILE A 156 12.84 -3.49 -2.36
N SER A 157 14.12 -3.55 -2.73
CA SER A 157 15.23 -3.21 -1.83
C SER A 157 15.17 -1.75 -1.38
N TYR A 158 14.83 -0.84 -2.28
CA TYR A 158 14.58 0.57 -1.96
C TYR A 158 13.44 0.75 -0.97
N GLY A 159 12.32 0.06 -1.16
CA GLY A 159 11.20 0.07 -0.24
C GLY A 159 11.56 -0.47 1.15
N LYS A 160 12.34 -1.57 1.22
CA LYS A 160 12.82 -2.15 2.49
C LYS A 160 13.68 -1.14 3.26
N GLY A 161 14.69 -0.56 2.61
CA GLY A 161 15.59 0.40 3.25
C GLY A 161 14.88 1.65 3.77
N ILE A 162 13.81 2.11 3.10
CA ILE A 162 12.97 3.19 3.65
C ILE A 162 12.19 2.69 4.86
N LEU A 163 11.52 1.53 4.76
CA LEU A 163 10.69 0.98 5.82
C LEU A 163 11.47 0.78 7.12
N ASP A 164 12.70 0.27 7.02
CA ASP A 164 13.59 0.07 8.16
C ASP A 164 13.95 1.39 8.84
N ARG A 165 14.14 2.46 8.05
CA ARG A 165 14.45 3.80 8.57
C ARG A 165 13.23 4.51 9.20
N VAL A 166 12.05 4.37 8.59
CA VAL A 166 10.87 5.17 8.98
C VAL A 166 9.91 4.43 9.92
N GLY A 167 10.06 3.11 10.04
CA GLY A 167 9.24 2.22 10.85
C GLY A 167 8.00 1.68 10.13
N LYS A 168 7.53 0.51 10.58
CA LYS A 168 6.45 -0.30 9.99
C LYS A 168 5.10 0.44 9.88
N GLN A 169 4.85 1.40 10.77
CA GLN A 169 3.62 2.20 10.81
C GLN A 169 3.47 3.14 9.60
N LYS A 170 4.57 3.46 8.90
CA LYS A 170 4.58 4.38 7.77
C LYS A 170 4.49 3.66 6.42
N GLY A 171 3.83 2.51 6.37
CA GLY A 171 3.65 1.72 5.15
C GLY A 171 3.08 2.50 3.96
N ALA A 172 2.13 3.42 4.19
CA ALA A 172 1.57 4.29 3.15
C ALA A 172 2.61 5.24 2.53
N TYR A 173 3.52 5.78 3.35
CA TYR A 173 4.60 6.64 2.89
C TYR A 173 5.59 5.85 2.02
N VAL A 174 5.99 4.65 2.47
CA VAL A 174 6.87 3.76 1.69
C VAL A 174 6.19 3.35 0.39
N SER A 175 4.91 3.01 0.42
CA SER A 175 4.13 2.69 -0.77
C SER A 175 4.13 3.84 -1.77
N THR A 176 4.05 5.09 -1.32
CA THR A 176 4.10 6.26 -2.21
C THR A 176 5.46 6.34 -2.89
N LYS A 177 6.55 6.19 -2.14
CA LYS A 177 7.93 6.22 -2.65
C LYS A 177 8.20 5.12 -3.69
N MET A 178 7.79 3.89 -3.40
CA MET A 178 7.90 2.78 -4.36
C MET A 178 7.10 3.05 -5.64
N ARG A 179 5.89 3.61 -5.52
CA ARG A 179 5.05 3.96 -6.67
C ARG A 179 5.62 5.10 -7.50
N GLU A 180 6.25 6.11 -6.88
CA GLU A 180 6.95 7.19 -7.60
C GLU A 180 8.04 6.61 -8.53
N VAL A 181 8.90 5.73 -8.00
CA VAL A 181 9.96 5.07 -8.79
C VAL A 181 9.40 4.10 -9.83
N SER A 182 8.34 3.35 -9.48
CA SER A 182 7.73 2.40 -10.42
C SER A 182 7.09 3.09 -11.63
N ARG A 183 6.46 4.26 -11.43
CA ARG A 183 5.95 5.08 -12.55
C ARG A 183 7.07 5.53 -13.47
N PHE A 184 8.19 5.96 -12.90
CA PHE A 184 9.36 6.31 -13.67
C PHE A 184 9.88 5.12 -14.49
N LEU A 185 10.00 3.93 -13.88
CA LEU A 185 10.44 2.74 -14.59
C LEU A 185 9.49 2.37 -15.75
N MET A 186 8.17 2.53 -15.57
CA MET A 186 7.21 2.28 -16.64
C MET A 186 7.43 3.19 -17.85
N VAL A 187 7.71 4.49 -17.63
CA VAL A 187 8.03 5.43 -18.71
C VAL A 187 9.38 5.11 -19.35
N MET A 188 10.38 4.78 -18.53
CA MET A 188 11.72 4.39 -19.01
C MET A 188 11.65 3.19 -19.96
N LYS A 189 10.82 2.19 -19.66
CA LYS A 189 10.58 1.00 -20.51
C LYS A 189 9.98 1.33 -21.88
N VAL A 190 9.18 2.40 -21.96
CA VAL A 190 8.62 2.86 -23.22
C VAL A 190 9.66 3.58 -24.06
N GLN A 191 10.54 4.36 -23.42
CA GLN A 191 11.59 5.12 -24.11
C GLN A 191 12.81 4.27 -24.51
N ASP A 192 13.17 3.25 -23.74
CA ASP A 192 14.26 2.33 -24.03
C ASP A 192 13.81 0.87 -23.82
N PRO A 193 13.57 0.11 -24.90
CA PRO A 193 13.17 -1.30 -24.83
C PRO A 193 14.22 -2.21 -24.17
N ASN A 194 15.49 -1.79 -24.07
CA ASN A 194 16.54 -2.57 -23.42
C ASN A 194 16.47 -2.49 -21.88
N VAL A 195 15.61 -1.65 -21.32
CA VAL A 195 15.42 -1.56 -19.87
C VAL A 195 14.32 -2.53 -19.44
N THR A 196 14.69 -3.53 -18.64
CA THR A 196 13.71 -4.49 -18.08
C THR A 196 13.52 -4.30 -16.58
N GLN A 197 14.60 -3.97 -15.87
CA GLN A 197 14.62 -3.68 -14.44
C GLN A 197 15.22 -2.30 -14.19
N LEU A 198 14.96 -1.77 -12.99
CA LEU A 198 15.51 -0.48 -12.58
C LEU A 198 17.04 -0.50 -12.50
N SER A 199 17.66 -1.65 -12.22
CA SER A 199 19.12 -1.82 -12.27
C SER A 199 19.72 -1.43 -13.62
N ASP A 200 19.02 -1.75 -14.72
CA ASP A 200 19.49 -1.52 -16.09
C ASP A 200 19.54 -0.03 -16.44
N VAL A 201 18.90 0.83 -15.63
CA VAL A 201 18.83 2.28 -15.82
C VAL A 201 20.13 2.96 -15.42
N PHE A 202 20.91 2.38 -14.52
CA PHE A 202 22.12 2.98 -13.95
C PHE A 202 23.36 2.81 -14.84
N ASP A 203 23.16 2.65 -16.16
CA ASP A 203 24.22 2.71 -17.15
C ASP A 203 24.43 4.18 -17.59
N PRO A 204 25.67 4.69 -17.64
CA PRO A 204 25.95 6.07 -18.07
C PRO A 204 25.40 6.41 -19.44
N SER A 205 25.37 5.44 -20.36
CA SER A 205 24.84 5.63 -21.73
C SER A 205 23.36 5.99 -21.75
N LYS A 206 22.60 5.60 -20.72
CA LYS A 206 21.15 5.82 -20.62
C LYS A 206 20.80 7.11 -19.87
N PHE A 207 21.78 7.88 -19.41
CA PHE A 207 21.55 9.07 -18.58
C PHE A 207 20.67 10.11 -19.28
N GLU A 208 20.83 10.30 -20.59
CA GLU A 208 19.97 11.18 -21.38
C GLU A 208 18.50 10.73 -21.36
N THR A 209 18.27 9.43 -21.57
CA THR A 209 16.93 8.81 -21.50
C THR A 209 16.33 8.94 -20.10
N VAL A 210 17.13 8.82 -19.04
CA VAL A 210 16.68 9.06 -17.66
C VAL A 210 16.14 10.47 -17.48
N ILE A 211 16.86 11.48 -17.97
CA ILE A 211 16.42 12.88 -17.88
C ILE A 211 15.14 13.11 -18.69
N ALA A 212 15.03 12.52 -19.88
CA ALA A 212 13.82 12.58 -20.72
C ALA A 212 12.62 11.92 -20.02
N SER A 213 12.80 10.72 -19.48
CA SER A 213 11.77 9.98 -18.73
C SER A 213 11.29 10.73 -17.49
N VAL A 214 12.20 11.35 -16.72
CA VAL A 214 11.82 12.18 -15.57
C VAL A 214 10.98 13.38 -16.00
N LYS A 215 11.35 14.03 -17.10
CA LYS A 215 10.61 15.17 -17.65
C LYS A 215 9.20 14.78 -18.07
N GLU A 216 9.05 13.62 -18.71
CA GLU A 216 7.75 13.07 -19.09
C GLU A 216 6.89 12.74 -17.87
N VAL A 217 7.42 12.02 -16.88
CA VAL A 217 6.70 11.66 -15.64
C VAL A 217 6.19 12.89 -14.88
N CYS A 218 6.90 14.01 -14.98
CA CYS A 218 6.59 15.23 -14.26
C CYS A 218 5.79 16.26 -15.09
N ASP A 219 5.31 15.86 -16.29
CA ASP A 219 4.64 16.70 -17.28
C ASP A 219 5.42 18.01 -17.52
N TYR A 220 6.69 17.90 -17.95
CA TYR A 220 7.51 19.05 -18.32
C TYR A 220 7.09 19.61 -19.67
N SER A 221 6.57 20.84 -19.67
CA SER A 221 6.20 21.56 -20.89
C SER A 221 7.19 22.69 -21.17
N ARG A 222 7.74 22.74 -22.38
CA ARG A 222 8.39 23.98 -22.87
C ARG A 222 7.29 24.91 -23.36
N GLN A 223 7.16 26.07 -22.72
CA GLN A 223 6.16 27.07 -23.10
C GLN A 223 6.53 27.74 -24.44
N ASP A 224 7.83 27.89 -24.73
CA ASP A 224 8.34 28.40 -26.01
C ASP A 224 9.55 27.59 -26.47
N LYS A 225 9.73 27.41 -27.79
CA LYS A 225 10.81 26.59 -28.36
C LYS A 225 12.20 27.19 -28.17
N ASP A 226 12.34 28.52 -28.00
CA ASP A 226 13.64 29.17 -28.18
C ASP A 226 14.18 30.08 -27.05
N SER A 227 13.50 30.30 -25.91
CA SER A 227 14.10 31.21 -24.90
C SER A 227 13.75 31.01 -23.42
N ASN A 228 12.70 30.28 -23.07
CA ASN A 228 12.34 30.08 -21.66
C ASN A 228 12.58 28.65 -21.17
N PRO A 229 13.17 28.46 -19.98
CA PRO A 229 13.23 27.14 -19.36
C PRO A 229 11.80 26.63 -19.13
N GLY A 230 11.50 25.44 -19.62
CA GLY A 230 10.18 24.83 -19.47
C GLY A 230 9.74 24.67 -18.01
N VAL A 231 8.43 24.50 -17.84
CA VAL A 231 7.75 24.48 -16.54
C VAL A 231 7.32 23.06 -16.22
N PHE A 232 7.50 22.65 -14.96
CA PHE A 232 7.00 21.37 -14.47
C PHE A 232 5.59 21.53 -13.89
N LYS A 233 4.67 20.63 -14.25
CA LYS A 233 3.37 20.55 -13.57
C LYS A 233 3.54 20.09 -12.12
N THR A 234 4.36 19.05 -11.91
CA THR A 234 4.64 18.45 -10.59
C THR A 234 6.13 18.57 -10.20
N PRO A 235 6.66 19.80 -9.98
CA PRO A 235 8.09 20.03 -9.74
C PRO A 235 8.63 19.33 -8.49
N SER A 236 7.81 19.14 -7.45
CA SER A 236 8.22 18.40 -6.26
C SER A 236 8.48 16.91 -6.55
N LEU A 237 7.79 16.32 -7.52
CA LEU A 237 8.02 14.93 -7.92
C LEU A 237 9.37 14.81 -8.62
N ALA A 238 9.71 15.76 -9.49
CA ALA A 238 11.01 15.81 -10.16
C ALA A 238 12.16 15.83 -9.14
N LEU A 239 12.09 16.68 -8.12
CA LEU A 239 13.10 16.69 -7.05
C LEU A 239 13.17 15.37 -6.29
N LYS A 240 12.01 14.80 -5.91
CA LYS A 240 11.93 13.53 -5.20
C LYS A 240 12.55 12.38 -6.01
N LEU A 241 12.28 12.32 -7.32
CA LEU A 241 12.81 11.29 -8.20
C LEU A 241 14.34 11.34 -8.27
N GLY A 242 14.96 12.51 -8.30
CA GLY A 242 16.43 12.63 -8.24
C GLY A 242 17.02 11.97 -6.99
N TYR A 243 16.46 12.26 -5.81
CA TYR A 243 16.90 11.61 -4.57
C TYR A 243 16.61 10.11 -4.56
N SER A 244 15.45 9.70 -5.05
CA SER A 244 15.06 8.29 -5.10
C SER A 244 15.95 7.48 -6.05
N LEU A 245 16.27 8.01 -7.23
CA LEU A 245 17.13 7.36 -8.23
C LEU A 245 18.57 7.25 -7.73
N LYS A 246 19.11 8.30 -7.10
CA LYS A 246 20.42 8.23 -6.45
C LYS A 246 20.48 7.12 -5.40
N ALA A 247 19.48 7.05 -4.52
CA ALA A 247 19.41 6.01 -3.50
C ALA A 247 19.28 4.59 -4.12
N CYS A 248 18.53 4.43 -5.21
CA CYS A 248 18.42 3.16 -5.91
C CYS A 248 19.76 2.76 -6.58
N ALA A 249 20.49 3.71 -7.17
CA ALA A 249 21.82 3.48 -7.71
C ALA A 249 22.81 3.04 -6.62
N GLU A 250 22.81 3.70 -5.46
CA GLU A 250 23.64 3.30 -4.31
C GLU A 250 23.32 1.88 -3.82
N ILE A 251 22.04 1.47 -3.83
CA ILE A 251 21.63 0.10 -3.50
C ILE A 251 22.17 -0.90 -4.52
N VAL A 252 22.06 -0.61 -5.82
CA VAL A 252 22.58 -1.48 -6.88
C VAL A 252 24.11 -1.61 -6.78
N LYS A 253 24.81 -0.50 -6.53
CA LYS A 253 26.25 -0.50 -6.27
C LYS A 253 26.61 -1.39 -5.08
N GLY A 254 25.90 -1.22 -3.95
CA GLY A 254 26.13 -2.04 -2.76
C GLY A 254 25.95 -3.53 -3.02
N GLN A 255 24.90 -3.91 -3.77
CA GLN A 255 24.66 -5.30 -4.15
C GLN A 255 25.74 -5.84 -5.11
N ALA A 256 26.21 -5.04 -6.06
CA ALA A 256 27.26 -5.42 -6.98
C ALA A 256 28.60 -5.65 -6.25
N ILE A 257 28.94 -4.81 -5.28
CA ILE A 257 30.14 -5.00 -4.43
C ILE A 257 30.03 -6.30 -3.62
N ILE A 258 28.86 -6.58 -3.03
CA ILE A 258 28.64 -7.82 -2.27
C ILE A 258 28.80 -9.06 -3.15
N ASN A 259 28.43 -8.95 -4.43
CA ASN A 259 28.48 -10.04 -5.40
C ASN A 259 29.78 -10.07 -6.23
N ASP A 260 30.76 -9.22 -5.92
CA ASP A 260 32.03 -9.07 -6.65
C ASP A 260 31.87 -8.75 -8.15
N ASP A 261 30.79 -8.05 -8.53
CA ASP A 261 30.57 -7.58 -9.91
C ASP A 261 31.14 -6.17 -10.11
N GLN A 262 32.43 -6.13 -10.42
CA GLN A 262 33.15 -4.88 -10.64
C GLN A 262 32.63 -4.09 -11.85
N THR A 263 32.08 -4.77 -12.86
CA THR A 263 31.59 -4.10 -14.09
C THR A 263 30.38 -3.24 -13.80
N THR A 264 29.44 -3.74 -13.00
CA THR A 264 28.26 -2.98 -12.57
C THR A 264 28.67 -1.85 -11.63
N VAL A 265 29.64 -2.07 -10.74
CA VAL A 265 30.15 -1.01 -9.85
C VAL A 265 30.68 0.19 -10.64
N GLU A 266 31.52 -0.05 -11.65
CA GLU A 266 32.08 1.03 -12.47
C GLU A 266 31.01 1.81 -13.25
N LYS A 267 30.02 1.10 -13.81
CA LYS A 267 28.91 1.74 -14.53
C LYS A 267 28.09 2.63 -13.59
N VAL A 268 27.73 2.11 -12.43
CA VAL A 268 26.93 2.84 -11.44
C VAL A 268 27.71 4.03 -10.88
N ASP A 269 29.03 3.92 -10.69
CA ASP A 269 29.86 5.04 -10.26
C ASP A 269 29.92 6.17 -11.28
N LYS A 270 30.12 5.82 -12.56
CA LYS A 270 30.04 6.79 -13.65
C LYS A 270 28.65 7.45 -13.71
N PHE A 271 27.58 6.69 -13.50
CA PHE A 271 26.21 7.23 -13.43
C PHE A 271 26.02 8.18 -12.25
N LEU A 272 26.48 7.81 -11.05
CA LEU A 272 26.40 8.62 -9.84
C LEU A 272 27.19 9.92 -9.98
N PHE A 273 28.37 9.86 -10.61
CA PHE A 273 29.16 11.03 -10.96
C PHE A 273 28.38 11.98 -11.87
N LEU A 274 27.84 11.48 -12.99
CA LEU A 274 26.99 12.26 -13.90
C LEU A 274 25.78 12.86 -13.18
N HIS A 275 25.14 12.11 -12.28
CA HIS A 275 24.02 12.60 -11.50
C HIS A 275 24.42 13.80 -10.60
N GLN A 276 25.62 13.76 -10.02
CA GLN A 276 26.13 14.78 -9.09
C GLN A 276 26.74 16.01 -9.77
N CYS A 277 27.11 15.92 -11.05
CA CYS A 277 27.66 17.04 -11.80
C CYS A 277 26.75 18.29 -11.71
N LYS A 278 27.29 19.40 -11.22
CA LYS A 278 26.50 20.61 -10.97
C LYS A 278 25.99 21.28 -12.24
N HIS A 279 26.75 21.22 -13.33
CA HIS A 279 26.49 21.97 -14.57
C HIS A 279 25.86 21.11 -15.68
N SER A 280 26.17 19.81 -15.72
CA SER A 280 25.67 18.87 -16.74
C SER A 280 24.81 17.74 -16.17
N GLY A 281 24.72 17.62 -14.85
CA GLY A 281 24.02 16.53 -14.19
C GLY A 281 22.55 16.80 -13.93
N TYR A 282 21.98 16.01 -13.04
CA TYR A 282 20.55 16.06 -12.71
C TYR A 282 20.13 17.44 -12.18
N SER A 283 21.00 18.07 -11.39
CA SER A 283 20.74 19.37 -10.78
C SER A 283 20.45 20.45 -11.83
N ALA A 284 21.35 20.63 -12.79
CA ALA A 284 21.21 21.65 -13.84
C ALA A 284 19.99 21.39 -14.73
N ARG A 285 19.72 20.13 -15.07
CA ARG A 285 18.74 19.76 -16.12
C ARG A 285 17.33 19.54 -15.61
N VAL A 286 17.16 19.32 -14.31
CA VAL A 286 15.87 19.03 -13.67
C VAL A 286 15.69 19.87 -12.41
N SER A 287 16.57 19.72 -11.41
CA SER A 287 16.33 20.30 -10.08
C SER A 287 16.23 21.82 -10.09
N SER A 288 17.11 22.52 -10.81
CA SER A 288 17.11 23.98 -10.91
C SER A 288 15.80 24.50 -11.51
N HIS A 289 15.32 23.88 -12.59
CA HIS A 289 14.06 24.24 -13.22
C HIS A 289 12.84 23.92 -12.33
N ALA A 290 12.88 22.78 -11.62
CA ALA A 290 11.83 22.40 -10.67
C ALA A 290 11.75 23.37 -9.47
N LEU A 291 12.90 23.76 -8.91
CA LEU A 291 12.98 24.75 -7.83
C LEU A 291 12.50 26.12 -8.27
N LYS A 292 12.89 26.59 -9.47
CA LYS A 292 12.39 27.85 -10.04
C LYS A 292 10.87 27.81 -10.23
N THR A 293 10.33 26.69 -10.72
CA THR A 293 8.88 26.50 -10.85
C THR A 293 8.17 26.56 -9.50
N LEU A 294 8.73 25.93 -8.46
CA LEU A 294 8.17 25.99 -7.10
C LEU A 294 8.23 27.39 -6.51
N TYR A 295 9.35 28.10 -6.69
CA TYR A 295 9.50 29.47 -6.24
C TYR A 295 8.47 30.39 -6.90
N ASN A 296 8.33 30.31 -8.22
CA ASN A 296 7.34 31.11 -8.96
C ASN A 296 5.90 30.79 -8.53
N LYS A 297 5.57 29.51 -8.30
CA LYS A 297 4.25 29.11 -7.77
C LYS A 297 3.99 29.65 -6.37
N LYS A 298 5.02 29.71 -5.52
CA LYS A 298 4.91 30.28 -4.18
C LYS A 298 4.78 31.80 -4.22
N ALA A 299 5.56 32.47 -5.07
CA ALA A 299 5.53 33.93 -5.23
C ALA A 299 4.20 34.44 -5.82
N SER A 300 3.55 33.63 -6.66
CA SER A 300 2.23 33.93 -7.24
C SER A 300 1.05 33.59 -6.33
N GLN A 301 1.27 32.88 -5.22
CA GLN A 301 0.21 32.64 -4.25
C GLN A 301 -0.01 33.88 -3.38
N PRO A 302 -1.23 34.44 -3.34
CA PRO A 302 -1.54 35.51 -2.40
C PRO A 302 -1.37 35.00 -0.97
N ASP A 303 -0.70 35.79 -0.13
CA ASP A 303 -0.55 35.48 1.30
C ASP A 303 -1.87 35.82 2.02
N VAL A 304 -2.83 34.89 1.91
CA VAL A 304 -4.14 35.04 2.54
C VAL A 304 -4.02 34.65 4.01
N LEU A 305 -3.85 35.65 4.87
CA LEU A 305 -3.99 35.47 6.30
C LEU A 305 -5.45 35.10 6.61
N PRO A 306 -5.70 34.11 7.49
CA PRO A 306 -7.05 33.79 7.91
C PRO A 306 -7.67 35.00 8.62
N VAL A 307 -8.91 35.33 8.26
CA VAL A 307 -9.62 36.48 8.83
C VAL A 307 -9.87 36.24 10.33
N THR A 308 -9.64 37.26 11.16
CA THR A 308 -9.79 37.17 12.62
C THR A 308 -11.19 36.69 13.03
N SER A 309 -12.23 37.11 12.31
CA SER A 309 -13.62 36.68 12.55
C SER A 309 -13.78 35.17 12.42
N ASP A 310 -13.14 34.54 11.43
CA ASP A 310 -13.23 33.10 11.21
C ASP A 310 -12.41 32.33 12.25
N LEU A 311 -11.26 32.86 12.69
CA LEU A 311 -10.51 32.29 13.81
C LEU A 311 -11.31 32.31 15.11
N LEU A 312 -12.04 33.41 15.37
CA LEU A 312 -12.92 33.54 16.54
C LEU A 312 -14.11 32.57 16.46
N LYS A 313 -14.76 32.45 15.30
CA LYS A 313 -15.83 31.47 15.07
C LYS A 313 -15.32 30.05 15.32
N LEU A 314 -14.16 29.69 14.77
CA LEU A 314 -13.56 28.38 14.96
C LEU A 314 -13.21 28.11 16.43
N ARG A 315 -12.62 29.09 17.12
CA ARG A 315 -12.33 28.98 18.57
C ARG A 315 -13.60 28.76 19.39
N LYS A 316 -14.66 29.51 19.09
CA LYS A 316 -15.96 29.39 19.76
C LYS A 316 -16.53 27.99 19.57
N TYR A 317 -16.63 27.54 18.31
CA TYR A 317 -17.09 26.20 17.97
C TYR A 317 -16.31 25.10 18.69
N LEU A 318 -14.97 25.16 18.67
CA LEU A 318 -14.13 24.17 19.37
C LEU A 318 -14.35 24.18 20.88
N SER A 319 -14.62 25.35 21.48
CA SER A 319 -14.90 25.45 22.92
C SER A 319 -16.24 24.83 23.28
N GLU A 320 -17.27 25.08 22.47
CA GLU A 320 -18.63 24.54 22.64
C GLU A 320 -18.64 23.01 22.48
N GLU A 321 -17.98 22.48 21.43
CA GLU A 321 -17.90 21.03 21.21
C GLU A 321 -17.12 20.32 22.34
N ILE A 322 -16.03 20.90 22.84
CA ILE A 322 -15.31 20.37 24.01
C ILE A 322 -16.25 20.28 25.21
N GLN A 323 -16.99 21.35 25.51
CA GLN A 323 -17.91 21.37 26.66
C GLN A 323 -19.04 20.35 26.49
N LYS A 324 -19.68 20.31 25.32
CA LYS A 324 -20.76 19.38 24.97
C LYS A 324 -20.33 17.92 25.13
N HIS A 325 -19.18 17.53 24.56
CA HIS A 325 -18.70 16.16 24.66
C HIS A 325 -18.22 15.81 26.07
N THR A 326 -17.64 16.77 26.81
CA THR A 326 -17.28 16.57 28.23
C THR A 326 -18.53 16.27 29.07
N LEU A 327 -19.60 17.07 28.91
CA LEU A 327 -20.87 16.85 29.63
C LEU A 327 -21.58 15.56 29.23
N SER A 328 -21.40 15.11 27.98
CA SER A 328 -21.92 13.82 27.53
C SER A 328 -21.15 12.66 28.18
N LEU A 329 -19.81 12.72 28.23
CA LEU A 329 -18.98 11.68 28.85
C LEU A 329 -19.16 11.58 30.36
N LEU A 330 -19.38 12.71 31.03
CA LEU A 330 -19.67 12.74 32.47
C LEU A 330 -21.03 12.10 32.81
N ARG A 331 -21.98 12.13 31.87
CA ARG A 331 -23.30 11.50 32.03
C ARG A 331 -23.26 10.02 31.68
N ASP A 332 -22.65 9.68 30.54
CA ASP A 332 -22.54 8.31 30.06
C ASP A 332 -21.24 8.10 29.26
N PRO A 333 -20.32 7.24 29.71
CA PRO A 333 -19.09 6.93 28.98
C PRO A 333 -19.36 6.26 27.64
N ASN A 334 -19.10 6.97 26.53
CA ASN A 334 -19.27 6.44 25.18
C ASN A 334 -18.07 6.79 24.26
N THR A 335 -17.83 5.95 23.26
CA THR A 335 -16.69 6.08 22.34
C THR A 335 -16.78 7.31 21.44
N ASP A 336 -17.99 7.70 21.05
CA ASP A 336 -18.21 8.78 20.09
C ASP A 336 -17.93 10.15 20.71
N SER A 337 -18.42 10.40 21.92
CA SER A 337 -18.12 11.60 22.68
C SER A 337 -16.65 11.66 23.11
N HIS A 338 -16.02 10.51 23.38
CA HIS A 338 -14.56 10.47 23.62
C HIS A 338 -13.78 10.87 22.35
N PHE A 339 -14.15 10.35 21.18
CA PHE A 339 -13.53 10.73 19.91
C PHE A 339 -13.77 12.22 19.58
N GLY A 340 -14.99 12.72 19.79
CA GLY A 340 -15.34 14.13 19.59
C GLY A 340 -14.53 15.06 20.50
N LEU A 341 -14.47 14.75 21.80
CA LEU A 341 -13.68 15.52 22.77
C LEU A 341 -12.19 15.54 22.42
N SER A 342 -11.61 14.37 22.14
CA SER A 342 -10.18 14.26 21.80
C SER A 342 -9.84 15.00 20.50
N SER A 343 -10.70 14.91 19.47
CA SER A 343 -10.52 15.61 18.20
C SER A 343 -10.62 17.13 18.35
N ALA A 344 -11.64 17.63 19.06
CA ALA A 344 -11.81 19.07 19.30
C ALA A 344 -10.68 19.65 20.17
N THR A 345 -10.23 18.91 21.18
CA THR A 345 -9.09 19.29 22.03
C THR A 345 -7.80 19.34 21.23
N ALA A 346 -7.52 18.32 20.40
CA ALA A 346 -6.36 18.31 19.53
C ALA A 346 -6.37 19.48 18.55
N ALA A 347 -7.50 19.76 17.90
CA ALA A 347 -7.66 20.90 16.99
C ALA A 347 -7.41 22.23 17.71
N ARG A 348 -7.92 22.40 18.94
CA ARG A 348 -7.70 23.60 19.76
C ARG A 348 -6.22 23.77 20.14
N MET A 349 -5.54 22.69 20.52
CA MET A 349 -4.10 22.74 20.83
C MET A 349 -3.27 23.10 19.60
N ILE A 350 -3.61 22.58 18.42
CA ILE A 350 -2.94 22.89 17.15
C ILE A 350 -3.12 24.37 16.82
N LEU A 351 -4.35 24.88 16.93
CA LEU A 351 -4.69 26.28 16.69
C LEU A 351 -3.93 27.22 17.64
N PHE A 352 -3.93 26.91 18.94
CA PHE A 352 -3.27 27.72 19.96
C PHE A 352 -1.76 27.80 19.75
N ASN A 353 -1.12 26.68 19.44
CA ASN A 353 0.33 26.64 19.23
C ASN A 353 0.76 27.15 17.84
N LYS A 354 -0.19 27.35 16.90
CA LYS A 354 0.09 27.66 15.49
C LYS A 354 1.13 26.71 14.87
N ARG A 355 1.14 25.44 15.31
CA ARG A 355 2.06 24.39 14.86
C ARG A 355 1.35 23.34 14.01
N ARG A 356 2.11 22.54 13.27
CA ARG A 356 1.52 21.42 12.49
C ARG A 356 1.00 20.35 13.45
N GLY A 357 -0.07 19.67 13.07
CA GLY A 357 -0.72 18.64 13.91
C GLY A 357 0.24 17.58 14.44
N GLY A 358 1.19 17.12 13.62
CA GLY A 358 2.17 16.12 14.02
C GLY A 358 3.20 16.59 15.05
N GLU A 359 3.35 17.89 15.29
CA GLU A 359 4.21 18.43 16.35
C GLU A 359 3.42 18.52 17.66
N ALA A 360 2.21 19.11 17.62
CA ALA A 360 1.34 19.24 18.78
C ALA A 360 0.98 17.88 19.41
N MET A 361 0.79 16.84 18.59
CA MET A 361 0.45 15.49 19.05
C MET A 361 1.62 14.68 19.63
N LYS A 362 2.86 15.14 19.47
CA LYS A 362 4.05 14.45 20.02
C LYS A 362 4.44 14.93 21.41
N VAL A 363 3.81 15.99 21.89
CA VAL A 363 4.08 16.54 23.23
C VAL A 363 3.57 15.55 24.26
N THR A 364 4.48 15.00 25.06
CA THR A 364 4.11 14.10 26.16
C THR A 364 3.68 14.90 27.38
N ILE A 365 2.86 14.29 28.26
CA ILE A 365 2.48 14.89 29.54
C ILE A 365 3.73 15.16 30.39
N GLU A 366 4.74 14.30 30.29
CA GLU A 366 6.00 14.42 31.00
C GLU A 366 6.80 15.64 30.53
N ALA A 367 6.95 15.83 29.21
CA ALA A 367 7.58 17.02 28.64
C ALA A 367 6.81 18.30 29.00
N TYR A 368 5.48 18.24 29.07
CA TYR A 368 4.68 19.35 29.57
C TYR A 368 4.99 19.64 31.05
N ARG A 369 5.00 18.63 31.92
CA ARG A 369 5.27 18.81 33.36
C ARG A 369 6.67 19.34 33.66
N GLN A 370 7.67 18.92 32.89
CA GLN A 370 9.07 19.30 33.05
C GLN A 370 9.44 20.63 32.36
N ARG A 371 8.47 21.33 31.76
CA ARG A 371 8.75 22.58 31.05
C ARG A 371 9.18 23.70 32.00
N GLU A 372 10.30 24.33 31.73
CA GLU A 372 10.75 25.53 32.45
C GLU A 372 9.95 26.74 31.96
N TRP A 373 9.00 27.20 32.77
CA TRP A 373 8.10 28.30 32.41
C TRP A 373 8.78 29.68 32.53
N GLU A 374 9.83 29.79 33.35
CA GLU A 374 10.50 31.06 33.68
C GLU A 374 11.46 31.54 32.59
N GLN A 375 12.15 30.63 31.90
CA GLN A 375 13.13 30.99 30.86
C GLN A 375 12.53 31.47 29.54
N ASN A 376 11.24 31.22 29.29
CA ASN A 376 10.56 31.59 28.04
C ASN A 376 9.82 32.93 28.10
N ARG A 377 9.90 33.68 29.21
CA ARG A 377 9.31 35.04 29.33
C ARG A 377 10.25 36.17 28.91
N SER A 378 11.54 35.88 28.66
CA SER A 378 12.58 36.88 28.39
C SER A 378 13.05 36.95 26.93
N LYS A 379 12.25 36.44 25.99
CA LYS A 379 12.36 36.71 24.54
C LYS A 379 11.01 37.13 24.01
#